data_AF-A0A1B0D840-F1
#
_entry.id   AF-A0A1B0D840-F1
#
_cell.length_a   1.000
_cell.length_b   1.000
_cell.length_c   1.000
_cell.angle_alpha   90.00
_cell.angle_beta   90.00
_cell.angle_gamma   90.00
#
_symmetry.space_group_name_H-M   'P 1'
#
loop_
_entity.id
_entity.type
_entity.pdbx_description
1 polymer ?
#
loop_
_entity_poly.entity_id
_entity_poly.type
_entity_poly.pdbx_seq_one_letter_code
_entity_poly.pdbx_strand_id
1 'polypeptide(L)'
;MIPAKVIPDKAIAYVAYGGEEHSKEEYEVLRTGDFVWEFATNGEIPAGAIEVGQTVDGEKLYMGRCLHNGTQTPGKIQASHGCLYIPFDGEEVSVTEYEVLVMK
;
A
#
# COMPACT_ATOMS: atom_id res chain seq x y z
N MET A 1 6.76 -1.21 -10.31
CA MET A 1 5.75 -0.24 -9.84
C MET A 1 5.28 -0.74 -8.47
N ILE A 2 5.17 0.14 -7.47
CA ILE A 2 4.80 -0.19 -6.09
C ILE A 2 3.92 0.96 -5.59
N PRO A 3 2.86 0.72 -4.80
CA PRO A 3 2.01 1.78 -4.25
C PRO A 3 2.80 2.66 -3.28
N ALA A 4 2.42 3.94 -3.22
CA ALA A 4 3.13 4.96 -2.47
C ALA A 4 2.16 5.86 -1.69
N LYS A 5 2.64 6.39 -0.56
CA LYS A 5 2.00 7.48 0.17
C LYS A 5 2.45 8.80 -0.44
N VAL A 6 1.53 9.54 -1.08
CA VAL A 6 1.83 10.87 -1.64
C VAL A 6 1.53 11.93 -0.58
N ILE A 7 2.48 12.86 -0.39
CA ILE A 7 2.27 14.09 0.38
C ILE A 7 2.20 15.26 -0.62
N PRO A 8 0.98 15.71 -1.01
CA PRO A 8 0.81 16.69 -2.09
C PRO A 8 1.57 18.00 -1.87
N ASP A 9 1.55 18.52 -0.63
CA ASP A 9 2.22 19.78 -0.28
C ASP A 9 3.75 19.72 -0.42
N LYS A 10 4.32 18.52 -0.35
CA LYS A 10 5.76 18.28 -0.57
C LYS A 10 6.09 17.90 -2.02
N ALA A 11 5.08 17.56 -2.83
CA ALA A 11 5.25 16.92 -4.13
C ALA A 11 6.17 15.68 -4.08
N ILE A 12 6.07 14.89 -3.00
CA ILE A 12 6.88 13.69 -2.78
C ILE A 12 5.97 12.49 -2.51
N ALA A 13 6.32 11.36 -3.11
CA ALA A 13 5.78 10.05 -2.79
C ALA A 13 6.76 9.26 -1.90
N TYR A 14 6.24 8.52 -0.94
CA TYR A 14 7.00 7.65 -0.04
C TYR A 14 6.61 6.21 -0.28
N VAL A 15 7.60 5.32 -0.40
CA VAL A 15 7.41 3.89 -0.70
C VAL A 15 8.08 3.05 0.38
N ALA A 16 7.36 2.07 0.92
CA ALA A 16 7.93 1.04 1.77
C ALA A 16 8.65 -0.01 0.90
N TYR A 17 9.96 -0.18 1.09
CA TYR A 17 10.73 -1.23 0.42
C TYR A 17 12.03 -1.59 1.15
N GLY A 18 12.22 -2.88 1.42
CA GLY A 18 13.49 -3.40 1.91
C GLY A 18 13.80 -2.99 3.35
N GLY A 19 12.77 -2.85 4.19
CA GLY A 19 12.90 -2.41 5.58
C GLY A 19 12.88 -0.88 5.76
N GLU A 20 12.90 -0.10 4.67
CA GLU A 20 13.05 1.36 4.72
C GLU A 20 11.92 2.10 3.99
N GLU A 21 11.73 3.38 4.35
CA GLU A 21 10.93 4.35 3.61
C GLU A 21 11.80 5.08 2.58
N HIS A 22 11.40 5.02 1.30
CA HIS A 22 12.09 5.68 0.18
C HIS A 22 11.27 6.84 -0.36
N SER A 23 11.88 8.03 -0.51
CA SER A 23 11.25 9.17 -1.18
C SER A 23 11.42 9.13 -2.71
N LYS A 24 10.39 9.58 -3.44
CA LYS A 24 10.35 9.68 -4.90
C LYS A 24 9.65 10.97 -5.33
N GLU A 25 10.27 11.70 -6.26
CA GLU A 25 9.70 12.93 -6.84
C GLU A 25 8.84 12.62 -8.07
N GLU A 26 9.15 11.54 -8.79
CA GLU A 26 8.36 11.06 -9.93
C GLU A 26 7.42 9.94 -9.48
N TYR A 27 6.12 10.14 -9.68
CA TYR A 27 5.08 9.19 -9.28
C TYR A 27 3.80 9.38 -10.10
N GLU A 28 2.95 8.35 -10.07
CA GLU A 28 1.61 8.36 -10.65
C GLU A 28 0.56 8.35 -9.53
N VAL A 29 -0.58 9.00 -9.76
CA VAL A 29 -1.68 9.09 -8.78
C VAL A 29 -2.92 8.43 -9.34
N LEU A 30 -3.45 7.42 -8.64
CA LEU A 30 -4.76 6.86 -8.92
C LEU A 30 -5.84 7.90 -8.53
N ARG A 31 -6.66 8.33 -9.50
CA ARG A 31 -7.61 9.46 -9.31
C ARG A 31 -9.07 9.06 -9.13
N THR A 32 -9.63 8.24 -10.02
CA THR A 32 -11.09 8.00 -10.04
C THR A 32 -11.39 6.60 -10.54
N GLY A 33 -12.38 5.97 -9.91
CA GLY A 33 -12.95 4.67 -10.25
C GLY A 33 -13.96 4.26 -9.17
N ASP A 34 -14.78 3.26 -9.46
CA ASP A 34 -15.74 2.69 -8.51
C ASP A 34 -15.02 1.76 -7.53
N PHE A 35 -14.27 2.37 -6.62
CA PHE A 35 -13.49 1.66 -5.61
C PHE A 35 -14.17 1.67 -4.25
N VAL A 36 -14.04 0.56 -3.52
CA VAL A 36 -14.37 0.50 -2.10
C VAL A 36 -13.19 -0.06 -1.31
N TRP A 37 -13.19 0.22 -0.01
CA TRP A 37 -12.22 -0.32 0.94
C TRP A 37 -12.87 -1.47 1.70
N GLU A 38 -12.27 -2.65 1.65
CA GLU A 38 -12.76 -3.84 2.37
C GLU A 38 -11.75 -4.27 3.41
N PHE A 39 -12.21 -4.48 4.65
CA PHE A 39 -11.37 -4.96 5.74
C PHE A 39 -10.86 -6.37 5.45
N ALA A 40 -9.58 -6.60 5.74
CA ALA A 40 -8.92 -7.89 5.61
C ALA A 40 -7.78 -8.00 6.62
N THR A 41 -7.33 -9.23 6.89
CA THR A 41 -6.21 -9.46 7.80
C THR A 41 -5.27 -10.55 7.30
N ASN A 42 -4.05 -10.59 7.83
CA ASN A 42 -3.14 -11.74 7.71
C ASN A 42 -2.90 -12.25 6.27
N GLY A 43 -2.81 -11.34 5.30
CA GLY A 43 -2.58 -11.66 3.90
C GLY A 43 -3.84 -11.94 3.09
N GLU A 44 -5.04 -11.86 3.68
CA GLU A 44 -6.30 -12.01 2.95
C GLU A 44 -6.43 -10.93 1.86
N ILE A 45 -6.81 -11.38 0.66
CA ILE A 45 -7.03 -10.54 -0.52
C ILE A 45 -8.46 -10.80 -1.03
N PRO A 46 -9.39 -9.84 -0.87
CA PRO A 46 -10.75 -9.96 -1.39
C PRO A 46 -10.80 -10.01 -2.93
N ALA A 47 -11.90 -10.52 -3.47
CA ALA A 47 -12.14 -10.51 -4.91
C ALA A 47 -12.23 -9.06 -5.44
N GLY A 48 -11.63 -8.80 -6.61
CA GLY A 48 -11.60 -7.46 -7.20
C GLY A 48 -10.53 -6.54 -6.61
N ALA A 49 -9.62 -7.05 -5.77
CA ALA A 49 -8.49 -6.28 -5.26
C ALA A 49 -7.61 -5.71 -6.37
N ILE A 50 -7.22 -4.45 -6.21
CA ILE A 50 -6.39 -3.73 -7.16
C ILE A 50 -4.93 -4.16 -7.02
N GLU A 51 -4.42 -4.84 -8.04
CA GLU A 51 -3.00 -5.11 -8.22
C GLU A 51 -2.27 -3.82 -8.60
N VAL A 52 -1.20 -3.50 -7.87
CA VAL A 52 -0.43 -2.25 -8.00
C VAL A 52 1.05 -2.50 -8.30
N GLY A 53 1.42 -3.76 -8.43
CA GLY A 53 2.78 -4.16 -8.71
C GLY A 53 3.01 -5.65 -8.46
N GLN A 54 4.27 -6.05 -8.60
CA GLN A 54 4.72 -7.39 -8.26
C GLN A 54 6.16 -7.34 -7.72
N THR A 55 6.53 -8.36 -6.93
CA THR A 55 7.91 -8.57 -6.48
C THR A 55 8.79 -9.04 -7.65
N VAL A 56 10.11 -9.12 -7.40
CA VAL A 56 11.08 -9.66 -8.36
C VAL A 56 10.78 -11.11 -8.73
N ASP A 57 10.18 -11.87 -7.81
CA ASP A 57 9.80 -13.27 -8.00
C ASP A 57 8.40 -13.44 -8.61
N GLY A 58 7.73 -12.33 -8.95
CA GLY A 58 6.42 -12.33 -9.60
C GLY A 58 5.22 -12.42 -8.65
N GLU A 59 5.42 -12.28 -7.33
CA GLU A 59 4.31 -12.19 -6.38
C GLU A 59 3.57 -10.87 -6.57
N LYS A 60 2.26 -10.92 -6.72
CA LYS A 60 1.39 -9.75 -6.84
C LYS A 60 1.34 -8.94 -5.54
N LEU A 61 1.37 -7.63 -5.69
CA LEU A 61 1.20 -6.66 -4.61
C LEU A 61 -0.13 -5.91 -4.79
N TYR A 62 -0.83 -5.69 -3.69
CA TYR A 62 -2.15 -5.06 -3.70
C TYR A 62 -2.16 -3.73 -2.96
N MET A 63 -3.08 -2.83 -3.35
CA MET A 63 -3.26 -1.55 -2.67
C MET A 63 -3.98 -1.76 -1.35
N GLY A 64 -3.33 -1.40 -0.25
CA GLY A 64 -3.95 -1.39 1.07
C GLY A 64 -3.79 -0.08 1.80
N ARG A 65 -4.51 0.08 2.90
CA ARG A 65 -4.29 1.15 3.88
C ARG A 65 -4.58 0.67 5.29
N CYS A 66 -4.06 1.38 6.28
CA CYS A 66 -4.42 1.19 7.67
C CYS A 66 -4.42 2.53 8.42
N LEU A 67 -5.08 2.56 9.57
CA LEU A 67 -4.97 3.67 10.51
C LEU A 67 -3.67 3.51 11.31
N HIS A 68 -2.68 4.36 11.04
CA HIS A 68 -1.40 4.37 11.75
C HIS A 68 -1.13 5.77 12.30
N ASN A 69 -0.88 5.87 13.61
CA ASN A 69 -0.65 7.14 14.32
C ASN A 69 -1.69 8.24 13.98
N GLY A 70 -2.97 7.85 13.99
CA GLY A 70 -4.10 8.76 13.74
C GLY A 70 -4.31 9.16 12.28
N THR A 71 -3.52 8.62 11.34
CA THR A 71 -3.62 8.92 9.92
C THR A 71 -3.90 7.68 9.09
N GLN A 72 -4.80 7.79 8.12
CA GLN A 72 -5.02 6.75 7.11
C GLN A 72 -3.80 6.70 6.19
N THR A 73 -3.04 5.61 6.29
CA THR A 73 -1.75 5.46 5.61
C THR A 73 -1.84 4.36 4.56
N PRO A 74 -1.66 4.67 3.26
CA PRO A 74 -1.63 3.67 2.21
C PRO A 74 -0.29 2.93 2.16
N GLY A 75 -0.30 1.73 1.58
CA GLY A 75 0.88 0.89 1.41
C GLY A 75 0.66 -0.29 0.45
N LYS A 76 1.61 -1.23 0.46
CA LYS A 76 1.58 -2.46 -0.36
C LYS A 76 1.20 -3.66 0.51
N ILE A 77 0.22 -4.45 0.09
CA ILE A 77 -0.08 -5.73 0.72
C ILE A 77 0.76 -6.79 0.01
N GLN A 78 1.50 -7.57 0.79
CA GLN A 78 2.23 -8.74 0.33
C GLN A 78 1.62 -9.98 0.99
N ALA A 79 0.77 -10.68 0.23
CA ALA A 79 -0.09 -11.72 0.77
C ALA A 79 0.71 -12.89 1.38
N SER A 80 1.82 -13.28 0.75
CA SER A 80 2.68 -14.36 1.27
C SER A 80 3.35 -14.00 2.60
N HIS A 81 3.52 -12.71 2.89
CA HIS A 81 4.06 -12.22 4.16
C HIS A 81 2.96 -11.96 5.21
N GLY A 82 1.68 -12.08 4.83
CA GLY A 82 0.57 -11.91 5.75
C GLY A 82 0.33 -10.47 6.21
N CYS A 83 0.84 -9.46 5.50
CA CYS A 83 0.77 -8.07 5.98
C CYS A 83 0.68 -6.99 4.88
N LEU A 84 0.23 -5.82 5.32
CA LEU A 84 0.40 -4.52 4.66
C LEU A 84 1.71 -3.89 5.15
N TYR A 85 2.53 -3.44 4.21
CA TYR A 85 3.70 -2.60 4.49
C TYR A 85 3.39 -1.14 4.18
N ILE A 86 3.59 -0.28 5.18
CA ILE A 86 3.45 1.18 5.03
C ILE A 86 4.79 1.89 5.24
N PRO A 87 5.05 3.00 4.52
CA PRO A 87 6.14 3.91 4.82
C PRO A 87 5.79 4.81 6.01
N PHE A 88 6.60 4.76 7.07
CA PHE A 88 6.43 5.65 8.21
C PHE A 88 7.76 5.92 8.93
N ASP A 89 8.08 7.21 9.14
CA ASP A 89 9.20 7.70 9.94
C ASP A 89 10.57 7.08 9.56
N GLY A 90 10.80 6.88 8.26
CA GLY A 90 12.04 6.28 7.74
C GLY A 90 11.99 4.76 7.62
N GLU A 91 10.97 4.09 8.12
CA GLU A 91 10.88 2.62 8.18
C GLU A 91 9.76 2.05 7.30
N GLU A 92 9.94 0.77 6.91
CA GLU A 92 8.88 -0.07 6.37
C GLU A 92 8.18 -0.80 7.53
N VAL A 93 6.98 -0.34 7.90
CA VAL A 93 6.21 -0.89 9.02
C VAL A 93 5.24 -1.95 8.51
N SER A 94 5.28 -3.15 9.12
CA SER A 94 4.34 -4.24 8.83
C SER A 94 3.07 -4.16 9.70
N VAL A 95 1.90 -4.29 9.08
CA VAL A 95 0.59 -4.26 9.75
C VAL A 95 -0.25 -5.45 9.28
N THR A 96 -0.86 -6.19 10.21
CA THR A 96 -1.64 -7.41 9.92
C THR A 96 -3.14 -7.17 9.77
N GLU A 97 -3.64 -6.00 10.18
CA GLU A 97 -5.05 -5.59 10.03
C GLU A 97 -5.11 -4.34 9.14
N TYR A 98 -5.85 -4.42 8.04
CA TYR A 98 -5.83 -3.38 7.02
C TYR A 98 -7.13 -3.38 6.20
N GLU A 99 -7.28 -2.37 5.35
CA GLU A 99 -8.29 -2.33 4.31
C GLU A 99 -7.62 -2.51 2.94
N VAL A 100 -8.25 -3.29 2.06
CA VAL A 100 -7.84 -3.53 0.68
C VAL A 100 -8.68 -2.67 -0.25
N LEU A 101 -8.05 -2.00 -1.20
CA LEU A 101 -8.77 -1.30 -2.26
C LEU A 101 -9.27 -2.32 -3.29
N VAL A 102 -10.58 -2.38 -3.50
CA VAL A 102 -11.21 -3.28 -4.48
C VAL A 102 -12.08 -2.49 -5.47
N MET A 103 -12.15 -2.99 -6.71
CA MET A 103 -13.09 -2.50 -7.73
C MET A 103 -14.44 -3.18 -7.60
N LYS A 104 -15.52 -2.40 -7.73
CA LYS A 104 -16.89 -2.93 -7.85
C LYS A 104 -17.46 -2.74 -9.25
#